data_AF-A0AAQ3L6X7-F1
#
_entry.id   AF-A0AAQ3L6X7-F1
#
_cell.length_a   1.000
_cell.length_b   1.000
_cell.length_c   1.000
_cell.angle_alpha   90.00
_cell.angle_beta   90.00
_cell.angle_gamma   90.00
#
_symmetry.space_group_name_H-M   'P 1'
#
loop_
_entity.id
_entity.type
_entity.pdbx_description
1 polymer ?
#
loop_
_entity_poly.entity_id
_entity_poly.type
_entity_poly.pdbx_seq_one_letter_code
_entity_poly.pdbx_strand_id
1 'polypeptide(L)'
;MKTLWKRCRVSLGTSFETLVNRVENHEAVVAEAIREAQSAAAKARVKLTHVRRDTTNMRRRIDELANAKSDWERRAKQYGDGDRERALECLRRRNRAAQELTHLLGEATRHEQTERNLAKDISKLDEHIATLKRRKNALAARDFRAKALVAGEQAEGSAMAGLDEIFDRWELKLAESECLTESARDSFEDSFIAEEENLGLEAELDDLLKAESTESK
;
A
#
# COMPACT_ATOMS: atom_id res chain seq x y z
N MET A 1 -11.71 -25.74 6.14
CA MET A 1 -11.58 -24.46 5.41
C MET A 1 -10.39 -24.47 4.42
N LYS A 2 -10.19 -25.55 3.64
CA LYS A 2 -9.06 -25.71 2.71
C LYS A 2 -9.47 -26.14 1.28
N THR A 3 -10.76 -26.15 0.96
CA THR A 3 -11.29 -26.74 -0.29
C THR A 3 -11.92 -25.74 -1.27
N LEU A 4 -12.17 -24.49 -0.86
CA LEU A 4 -12.74 -23.47 -1.76
C LEU A 4 -11.70 -22.86 -2.72
N TRP A 5 -10.42 -22.86 -2.34
CA TRP A 5 -9.34 -22.27 -3.13
C TRP A 5 -8.97 -23.07 -4.39
N LYS A 6 -9.32 -24.37 -4.45
CA LYS A 6 -9.00 -25.24 -5.60
C LYS A 6 -10.01 -25.15 -6.75
N ARG A 7 -11.23 -24.66 -6.53
CA ARG A 7 -12.29 -24.62 -7.55
C ARG A 7 -12.27 -23.38 -8.44
N CYS A 8 -11.59 -22.30 -8.05
CA CYS A 8 -11.52 -21.08 -8.88
C CYS A 8 -10.54 -21.19 -10.08
N ARG A 9 -9.74 -22.26 -10.18
CA ARG A 9 -8.69 -22.38 -11.21
C ARG A 9 -9.12 -22.91 -12.58
N VAL A 10 -10.37 -23.37 -12.75
CA VAL A 10 -10.73 -24.18 -13.94
C VAL A 10 -11.59 -23.44 -14.98
N SER A 11 -12.04 -22.21 -14.75
CA SER A 11 -12.97 -21.53 -15.69
C SER A 11 -12.36 -20.40 -16.53
N LEU A 12 -11.05 -20.42 -16.84
CA LEU A 12 -10.41 -19.35 -17.63
C LEU A 12 -9.88 -19.79 -19.02
N GLY A 13 -10.14 -21.03 -19.44
CA GLY A 13 -9.72 -21.50 -20.76
C GLY A 13 -10.91 -21.71 -21.67
N THR A 14 -11.33 -20.69 -22.42
CA THR A 14 -11.78 -20.75 -23.84
C THR A 14 -12.36 -19.41 -24.29
N SER A 15 -12.16 -19.11 -25.59
CA SER A 15 -12.55 -17.90 -26.35
C SER A 15 -11.47 -16.82 -26.48
N PHE A 16 -10.53 -17.07 -27.40
CA PHE A 16 -9.34 -16.25 -27.73
C PHE A 16 -9.39 -15.66 -29.15
N GLU A 17 -10.57 -15.46 -29.75
CA GLU A 17 -10.72 -15.12 -31.17
C GLU A 17 -11.20 -13.68 -31.46
N THR A 18 -10.85 -12.69 -30.64
CA THR A 18 -11.08 -11.29 -31.03
C THR A 18 -10.05 -10.36 -30.36
N LEU A 19 -8.93 -10.14 -31.05
CA LEU A 19 -7.67 -9.70 -30.47
C LEU A 19 -7.17 -8.36 -31.03
N VAL A 20 -7.95 -7.30 -30.84
CA VAL A 20 -7.50 -5.90 -31.00
C VAL A 20 -7.84 -5.01 -29.78
N ASN A 21 -8.76 -5.43 -28.89
CA ASN A 21 -9.13 -4.67 -27.67
C ASN A 21 -8.25 -4.95 -26.43
N ARG A 22 -7.04 -5.51 -26.58
CA ARG A 22 -6.31 -6.09 -25.43
C ARG A 22 -5.35 -5.14 -24.69
N VAL A 23 -5.05 -3.95 -25.20
CA VAL A 23 -4.22 -2.96 -24.47
C VAL A 23 -5.06 -2.15 -23.47
N GLU A 24 -6.34 -1.87 -23.76
CA GLU A 24 -7.25 -1.17 -22.84
C GLU A 24 -7.47 -1.91 -21.51
N ASN A 25 -7.32 -3.24 -21.50
CA ASN A 25 -7.72 -4.05 -20.35
C ASN A 25 -6.67 -4.08 -19.22
N HIS A 26 -5.38 -3.83 -19.50
CA HIS A 26 -4.32 -3.90 -18.47
C HIS A 26 -4.39 -2.78 -17.45
N GLU A 27 -4.62 -1.56 -17.94
CA GLU A 27 -4.85 -0.42 -17.07
C GLU A 27 -6.12 -0.64 -16.22
N ALA A 28 -7.15 -1.24 -16.82
CA ALA A 28 -8.40 -1.58 -16.14
C ALA A 28 -8.19 -2.63 -15.03
N VAL A 29 -7.39 -3.68 -15.26
CA VAL A 29 -7.07 -4.70 -14.24
C VAL A 29 -6.28 -4.09 -13.08
N VAL A 30 -5.25 -3.28 -13.34
CA VAL A 30 -4.49 -2.61 -12.26
C VAL A 30 -5.37 -1.61 -11.51
N ALA A 31 -6.23 -0.87 -12.22
CA ALA A 31 -7.20 0.02 -11.61
C ALA A 31 -8.22 -0.73 -10.73
N GLU A 32 -8.67 -1.91 -11.15
CA GLU A 32 -9.55 -2.80 -10.37
C GLU A 32 -8.84 -3.31 -9.11
N ALA A 33 -7.62 -3.81 -9.23
CA ALA A 33 -6.83 -4.27 -8.08
C ALA A 33 -6.61 -3.14 -7.05
N ILE A 34 -6.34 -1.92 -7.52
CA ILE A 34 -6.26 -0.73 -6.66
C ILE A 34 -7.61 -0.45 -5.98
N ARG A 35 -8.72 -0.52 -6.72
CA ARG A 35 -10.07 -0.28 -6.19
C ARG A 35 -10.47 -1.32 -5.15
N GLU A 36 -10.19 -2.60 -5.40
CA GLU A 36 -10.44 -3.69 -4.46
C GLU A 36 -9.62 -3.51 -3.18
N ALA A 37 -8.34 -3.19 -3.30
CA ALA A 37 -7.48 -2.90 -2.15
C ALA A 37 -7.99 -1.68 -1.35
N GLN A 38 -8.42 -0.61 -2.02
CA GLN A 38 -9.05 0.55 -1.38
C GLN A 38 -10.36 0.19 -0.66
N SER A 39 -11.19 -0.65 -1.27
CA SER A 39 -12.43 -1.16 -0.65
C SER A 39 -12.14 -2.00 0.59
N ALA A 40 -11.15 -2.89 0.53
CA ALA A 40 -10.70 -3.67 1.68
C ALA A 40 -10.18 -2.77 2.81
N ALA A 41 -9.35 -1.76 2.49
CA ALA A 41 -8.85 -0.80 3.46
C ALA A 41 -9.99 0.00 4.12
N ALA A 42 -10.98 0.46 3.36
CA ALA A 42 -12.14 1.17 3.89
C ALA A 42 -12.95 0.30 4.87
N LYS A 43 -13.22 -0.95 4.51
CA LYS A 43 -13.91 -1.92 5.40
C LYS A 43 -13.10 -2.18 6.67
N ALA A 44 -11.79 -2.32 6.55
CA ALA A 44 -10.90 -2.53 7.69
C ALA A 44 -10.89 -1.30 8.63
N ARG A 45 -10.92 -0.07 8.10
CA ARG A 45 -11.01 1.16 8.90
C ARG A 45 -12.30 1.23 9.71
N VAL A 46 -13.44 0.87 9.12
CA VAL A 46 -14.72 0.80 9.85
C VAL A 46 -14.62 -0.20 11.00
N LYS A 47 -14.08 -1.40 10.75
CA LYS A 47 -13.84 -2.41 11.79
C LYS A 47 -12.91 -1.90 12.90
N LEU A 48 -11.83 -1.20 12.54
CA LEU A 48 -10.91 -0.59 13.50
C LEU A 48 -11.63 0.44 14.40
N THR A 49 -12.50 1.27 13.84
CA THR A 49 -13.31 2.22 14.61
C THR A 49 -14.22 1.51 15.62
N HIS A 50 -14.86 0.41 15.22
CA HIS A 50 -15.66 -0.40 16.14
C HIS A 50 -14.80 -0.98 17.28
N VAL A 51 -13.67 -1.61 16.95
CA VAL A 51 -12.77 -2.19 17.95
C VAL A 51 -12.27 -1.12 18.93
N ARG A 52 -11.90 0.07 18.44
CA ARG A 52 -11.50 1.20 19.30
C ARG A 52 -12.59 1.64 20.26
N ARG A 53 -13.82 1.73 19.78
CA ARG A 53 -14.98 2.07 20.61
C ARG A 53 -15.18 1.00 21.69
N ASP A 54 -15.08 -0.28 21.33
CA ASP A 54 -15.21 -1.38 22.27
C ASP A 54 -14.10 -1.36 23.32
N THR A 55 -12.84 -1.18 22.92
CA THR A 55 -11.70 -1.00 23.83
C THR A 55 -11.94 0.16 24.81
N THR A 56 -12.46 1.29 24.32
CA THR A 56 -12.77 2.46 25.16
C THR A 56 -13.88 2.15 26.17
N ASN A 57 -14.94 1.46 25.73
CA ASN A 57 -16.02 1.03 26.61
C ASN A 57 -15.52 0.04 27.68
N MET A 58 -14.67 -0.91 27.29
CA MET A 58 -14.07 -1.87 28.21
C MET A 58 -13.20 -1.17 29.26
N ARG A 59 -12.36 -0.20 28.86
CA ARG A 59 -11.55 0.59 29.79
C ARG A 59 -12.41 1.34 30.81
N ARG A 60 -13.46 2.02 30.35
CA ARG A 60 -14.41 2.68 31.25
C ARG A 60 -15.03 1.70 32.24
N ARG A 61 -15.43 0.52 31.78
CA ARG A 61 -16.02 -0.52 32.64
C ARG A 61 -15.01 -1.11 33.63
N ILE A 62 -13.75 -1.26 33.22
CA ILE A 62 -12.63 -1.64 34.09
C ILE A 62 -12.49 -0.62 35.23
N ASP A 63 -12.51 0.67 34.92
CA ASP A 63 -12.40 1.74 35.92
C ASP A 63 -13.60 1.73 36.88
N GLU A 64 -14.83 1.58 36.37
CA GLU A 64 -16.04 1.43 37.17
C GLU A 64 -15.94 0.25 38.16
N LEU A 65 -15.49 -0.92 37.69
CA LEU A 65 -15.35 -2.12 38.51
C LEU A 65 -14.21 -1.99 39.53
N ALA A 66 -13.10 -1.35 39.17
CA ALA A 66 -11.99 -1.08 40.07
C ALA A 66 -12.42 -0.14 41.20
N ASN A 67 -13.15 0.93 40.88
CA ASN A 67 -13.72 1.86 41.85
C ASN A 67 -14.74 1.16 42.76
N ALA A 68 -15.67 0.39 42.18
CA ALA A 68 -16.64 -0.39 42.95
C ALA A 68 -15.96 -1.38 43.91
N LYS A 69 -14.92 -2.09 43.44
CA LYS A 69 -14.11 -2.98 44.29
C LYS A 69 -13.52 -2.22 45.48
N SER A 70 -12.90 -1.06 45.23
CA SER A 70 -12.30 -0.22 46.28
C SER A 70 -13.35 0.29 47.29
N ASP A 71 -14.50 0.76 46.80
CA ASP A 71 -15.58 1.25 47.64
C ASP A 71 -16.18 0.17 48.55
N TRP A 72 -16.40 -1.03 48.01
CA TRP A 72 -16.91 -2.14 48.81
C TRP A 72 -15.87 -2.64 49.82
N GLU A 73 -14.58 -2.59 49.49
CA GLU A 73 -13.50 -2.90 50.43
C GLU A 73 -13.47 -1.88 51.59
N ARG A 74 -13.57 -0.59 51.28
CA ARG A 74 -13.65 0.48 52.28
C ARG A 74 -14.87 0.32 53.19
N ARG A 75 -16.05 0.07 52.62
CA ARG A 75 -17.30 -0.17 53.39
C ARG A 75 -17.21 -1.40 54.28
N ALA A 76 -16.62 -2.49 53.79
CA ALA A 76 -16.41 -3.69 54.60
C ALA A 76 -15.54 -3.40 55.85
N LYS A 77 -14.48 -2.60 55.68
CA LYS A 77 -13.62 -2.16 56.79
C LYS A 77 -14.36 -1.25 57.79
N GLN A 78 -15.27 -0.40 57.31
CA GLN A 78 -16.06 0.51 58.15
C GLN A 78 -17.07 -0.22 59.05
N TYR A 79 -17.72 -1.28 58.55
CA TYR A 79 -18.69 -2.05 59.36
C TYR A 79 -18.01 -2.97 60.39
N GLY A 80 -16.82 -3.50 60.08
CA GLY A 80 -15.99 -4.24 61.03
C GLY A 80 -16.75 -5.32 61.82
N ASP A 81 -16.49 -5.41 63.13
CA ASP A 81 -17.22 -6.29 64.05
C ASP A 81 -18.54 -5.67 64.59
N GLY A 82 -18.79 -4.39 64.31
CA GLY A 82 -20.00 -3.69 64.76
C GLY A 82 -21.26 -4.09 63.99
N ASP A 83 -21.12 -4.50 62.72
CA ASP A 83 -22.19 -5.10 61.91
C ASP A 83 -21.60 -6.12 60.93
N ARG A 84 -21.36 -7.33 61.47
CA ARG A 84 -20.67 -8.40 60.74
C ARG A 84 -21.41 -8.87 59.49
N GLU A 85 -22.74 -8.82 59.50
CA GLU A 85 -23.54 -9.24 58.35
C GLU A 85 -23.34 -8.29 57.16
N ARG A 86 -23.41 -6.97 57.40
CA ARG A 86 -23.14 -5.96 56.37
C ARG A 86 -21.70 -6.00 55.87
N ALA A 87 -20.74 -6.26 56.75
CA ALA A 87 -19.34 -6.42 56.37
C ALA A 87 -19.15 -7.59 55.40
N LEU A 88 -19.77 -8.74 55.68
CA LEU A 88 -19.72 -9.93 54.80
C LEU A 88 -20.38 -9.67 53.45
N GLU A 89 -21.51 -8.97 53.40
CA GLU A 89 -22.16 -8.63 52.12
C GLU A 89 -21.30 -7.67 51.28
N CYS A 90 -20.65 -6.68 51.89
CA CYS A 90 -19.68 -5.82 51.21
C CYS A 90 -18.53 -6.64 50.60
N LEU A 91 -18.00 -7.62 51.33
CA LEU A 91 -16.95 -8.53 50.83
C LEU A 91 -17.43 -9.38 49.65
N ARG A 92 -18.67 -9.88 49.68
CA ARG A 92 -19.25 -10.62 48.53
C ARG A 92 -19.31 -9.75 47.28
N ARG A 93 -19.77 -8.50 47.41
CA ARG A 93 -19.83 -7.56 46.28
C ARG A 93 -18.45 -7.16 45.76
N ARG A 94 -17.49 -6.92 46.66
CA ARG A 94 -16.08 -6.72 46.29
C ARG A 94 -15.54 -7.90 45.48
N ASN A 95 -15.80 -9.13 45.93
CA ASN A 95 -15.31 -10.33 45.25
C ASN A 95 -15.93 -10.49 43.86
N ARG A 96 -17.23 -10.23 43.71
CA ARG A 96 -17.89 -10.22 42.39
C ARG A 96 -17.25 -9.19 41.45
N ALA A 97 -17.07 -7.96 41.92
CA ALA A 97 -16.41 -6.91 41.14
C ALA A 97 -14.96 -7.29 40.76
N ALA A 98 -14.21 -7.93 41.67
CA ALA A 98 -12.85 -8.39 41.40
C ALA A 98 -12.79 -9.52 40.35
N GLN A 99 -13.76 -10.45 40.38
CA GLN A 99 -13.85 -11.52 39.38
C GLN A 99 -14.19 -10.95 38.00
N GLU A 100 -15.19 -10.08 37.91
CA GLU A 100 -15.57 -9.42 36.65
C GLU A 100 -14.42 -8.57 36.10
N LEU A 101 -13.73 -7.82 36.96
CA LEU A 101 -12.54 -7.04 36.60
C LEU A 101 -11.44 -7.91 36.01
N THR A 102 -11.13 -9.04 36.64
CA THR A 102 -10.09 -9.97 36.17
C THR A 102 -10.43 -10.53 34.78
N HIS A 103 -11.69 -10.92 34.58
CA HIS A 103 -12.15 -11.39 33.28
C HIS A 103 -12.03 -10.30 32.20
N LEU A 104 -12.54 -9.10 32.50
CA LEU A 104 -12.59 -8.00 31.56
C LEU A 104 -11.20 -7.46 31.21
N LEU A 105 -10.23 -7.46 32.14
CA LEU A 105 -8.84 -7.12 31.85
C LEU A 105 -8.21 -8.08 30.81
N GLY A 106 -8.51 -9.38 30.93
CA GLY A 106 -8.07 -10.38 29.96
C GLY A 106 -8.68 -10.16 28.58
N GLU A 107 -9.97 -9.82 28.52
CA GLU A 107 -10.64 -9.48 27.26
C GLU A 107 -10.11 -8.18 26.63
N ALA A 108 -9.95 -7.13 27.43
CA ALA A 108 -9.43 -5.84 26.98
C ALA A 108 -8.04 -5.99 26.36
N THR A 109 -7.17 -6.80 26.98
CA THR A 109 -5.82 -7.08 26.43
C THR A 109 -5.89 -7.71 25.03
N ARG A 110 -6.82 -8.65 24.82
CA ARG A 110 -7.02 -9.28 23.49
C ARG A 110 -7.57 -8.29 22.47
N HIS A 111 -8.50 -7.44 22.88
CA HIS A 111 -9.07 -6.39 22.03
C HIS A 111 -8.03 -5.34 21.63
N GLU A 112 -7.20 -4.88 22.57
CA GLU A 112 -6.09 -3.96 22.30
C GLU A 112 -5.07 -4.56 21.32
N GLN A 113 -4.75 -5.84 21.46
CA GLN A 113 -3.86 -6.50 20.52
C GLN A 113 -4.47 -6.58 19.11
N THR A 114 -5.77 -6.87 19.02
CA THR A 114 -6.51 -6.89 17.75
C THR A 114 -6.53 -5.50 17.11
N GLU A 115 -6.74 -4.45 17.90
CA GLU A 115 -6.68 -3.06 17.44
C GLU A 115 -5.31 -2.73 16.83
N ARG A 116 -4.22 -3.05 17.54
CA ARG A 116 -2.85 -2.80 17.07
C ARG A 116 -2.55 -3.56 15.78
N ASN A 117 -2.98 -4.81 15.67
CA ASN A 117 -2.77 -5.62 14.48
C ASN A 117 -3.54 -5.03 13.28
N LEU A 118 -4.82 -4.72 13.45
CA LEU A 118 -5.64 -4.10 12.40
C LEU A 118 -5.06 -2.76 11.93
N ALA A 119 -4.59 -1.92 12.86
CA ALA A 119 -3.95 -0.65 12.51
C ALA A 119 -2.68 -0.85 11.67
N LYS A 120 -1.83 -1.83 12.03
CA LYS A 120 -0.63 -2.19 11.26
C LYS A 120 -0.99 -2.72 9.87
N ASP A 121 -1.99 -3.58 9.77
CA ASP A 121 -2.40 -4.19 8.50
C ASP A 121 -3.00 -3.13 7.55
N ILE A 122 -3.77 -2.18 8.08
CA ILE A 122 -4.28 -1.03 7.29
C ILE A 122 -3.11 -0.18 6.76
N SER A 123 -2.09 0.10 7.59
CA SER A 123 -0.91 0.85 7.14
C SER A 123 -0.19 0.16 5.98
N LYS A 124 0.01 -1.16 6.08
CA LYS A 124 0.62 -1.96 5.00
C LYS A 124 -0.21 -1.95 3.73
N LEU A 125 -1.54 -2.03 3.84
CA LEU A 125 -2.44 -1.94 2.69
C LEU A 125 -2.34 -0.57 2.03
N ASP A 126 -2.27 0.51 2.80
CA ASP A 126 -2.13 1.87 2.27
C ASP A 126 -0.79 2.04 1.51
N GLU A 127 0.31 1.54 2.08
CA GLU A 127 1.64 1.54 1.44
C GLU A 127 1.64 0.75 0.12
N HIS A 128 0.97 -0.40 0.11
CA HIS A 128 0.83 -1.23 -1.09
C HIS A 128 0.00 -0.52 -2.16
N ILE A 129 -1.14 0.08 -1.79
CA ILE A 129 -1.98 0.89 -2.69
C ILE A 129 -1.18 2.05 -3.30
N ALA A 130 -0.40 2.77 -2.47
CA ALA A 130 0.44 3.87 -2.95
C ALA A 130 1.50 3.38 -3.95
N THR A 131 2.09 2.20 -3.70
CA THR A 131 3.05 1.57 -4.60
C THR A 131 2.42 1.15 -5.92
N LEU A 132 1.24 0.53 -5.90
CA LEU A 132 0.50 0.16 -7.10
C LEU A 132 0.11 1.40 -7.93
N LYS A 133 -0.32 2.49 -7.29
CA LYS A 133 -0.62 3.76 -7.98
C LYS A 133 0.62 4.36 -8.65
N ARG A 134 1.76 4.40 -7.96
CA ARG A 134 3.02 4.88 -8.53
C ARG A 134 3.44 4.05 -9.75
N ARG A 135 3.37 2.72 -9.64
CA ARG A 135 3.66 1.81 -10.75
C ARG A 135 2.72 2.02 -11.92
N LYS A 136 1.41 2.13 -11.67
CA LYS A 136 0.42 2.45 -12.70
C LYS A 136 0.77 3.73 -13.45
N ASN A 137 1.06 4.81 -12.73
CA ASN A 137 1.37 6.11 -13.34
C ASN A 137 2.67 6.07 -14.17
N ALA A 138 3.70 5.39 -13.66
CA ALA A 138 4.96 5.22 -14.40
C ALA A 138 4.74 4.43 -15.70
N LEU A 139 3.96 3.36 -15.65
CA LEU A 139 3.61 2.57 -16.83
C LEU A 139 2.74 3.36 -17.81
N ALA A 140 1.76 4.12 -17.33
CA ALA A 140 0.92 4.98 -18.18
C ALA A 140 1.74 6.09 -18.87
N ALA A 141 2.72 6.69 -18.18
CA ALA A 141 3.62 7.68 -18.77
C ALA A 141 4.55 7.06 -19.83
N ARG A 142 5.07 5.85 -19.57
CA ARG A 142 5.87 5.09 -20.55
C ARG A 142 5.03 4.69 -21.76
N ASP A 143 3.81 4.22 -21.55
CA ASP A 143 2.86 3.88 -22.62
C ASP A 143 2.48 5.11 -23.47
N PHE A 144 2.23 6.26 -22.84
CA PHE A 144 1.99 7.52 -23.57
C PHE A 144 3.20 7.93 -24.41
N ARG A 145 4.42 7.85 -23.85
CA ARG A 145 5.66 8.14 -24.59
C ARG A 145 5.87 7.17 -25.75
N ALA A 146 5.72 5.87 -25.51
CA ALA A 146 5.84 4.85 -26.54
C ALA A 146 4.79 5.05 -27.64
N LYS A 147 3.53 5.35 -27.29
CA LYS A 147 2.47 5.70 -28.25
C LYS A 147 2.73 7.01 -28.98
N ALA A 148 3.44 7.97 -28.41
CA ALA A 148 3.82 9.21 -29.11
C ALA A 148 4.94 8.93 -30.15
N LEU A 149 5.94 8.13 -29.78
CA LEU A 149 6.99 7.65 -30.70
C LEU A 149 6.39 6.78 -31.81
N VAL A 150 5.54 5.83 -31.43
CA VAL A 150 4.80 4.96 -32.32
C VAL A 150 3.69 5.71 -33.07
N ALA A 151 3.10 6.81 -32.62
CA ALA A 151 2.23 7.62 -33.49
C ALA A 151 3.05 8.41 -34.51
N GLY A 152 4.34 8.65 -34.20
CA GLY A 152 5.34 9.07 -35.17
C GLY A 152 5.75 7.97 -36.17
N GLU A 153 5.77 6.69 -35.77
CA GLU A 153 6.25 5.55 -36.59
C GLU A 153 5.11 4.66 -37.19
N GLN A 154 4.04 4.37 -36.45
CA GLN A 154 2.79 3.70 -36.85
C GLN A 154 1.83 4.57 -37.67
N ALA A 155 2.42 5.27 -38.62
CA ALA A 155 2.03 5.06 -40.01
C ALA A 155 2.14 3.56 -40.47
N GLU A 156 2.83 2.66 -39.75
CA GLU A 156 3.22 1.31 -40.23
C GLU A 156 2.89 0.01 -39.40
N GLY A 157 1.97 -0.06 -38.42
CA GLY A 157 1.27 -1.34 -38.09
C GLY A 157 1.48 -2.15 -36.76
N SER A 158 0.37 -2.27 -36.01
CA SER A 158 -0.25 -3.32 -35.12
C SER A 158 0.41 -4.70 -34.84
N ALA A 159 0.17 -5.48 -33.77
CA ALA A 159 0.01 -5.37 -32.31
C ALA A 159 -0.48 -6.76 -31.78
N MET A 160 0.43 -7.53 -31.17
CA MET A 160 0.28 -8.94 -30.71
C MET A 160 -0.56 -9.15 -29.42
N ALA A 161 -0.81 -10.44 -29.07
CA ALA A 161 -1.40 -11.04 -27.86
C ALA A 161 -0.47 -12.20 -27.35
N GLY A 162 -0.41 -12.65 -26.08
CA GLY A 162 -1.22 -12.33 -24.89
C GLY A 162 -0.77 -12.87 -23.50
N LEU A 163 -0.40 -11.97 -22.60
CA LEU A 163 -0.80 -11.74 -21.19
C LEU A 163 0.25 -11.71 -20.06
N ASP A 164 0.91 -12.81 -19.75
CA ASP A 164 2.30 -12.73 -19.25
C ASP A 164 3.27 -12.68 -20.42
N GLU A 165 2.88 -13.23 -21.57
CA GLU A 165 3.21 -12.67 -22.89
C GLU A 165 2.52 -11.29 -23.11
N ILE A 166 2.10 -10.54 -22.09
CA ILE A 166 1.75 -9.09 -22.14
C ILE A 166 2.58 -8.36 -21.10
N PHE A 167 2.98 -8.94 -19.97
CA PHE A 167 4.01 -8.34 -19.13
C PHE A 167 5.41 -8.59 -19.68
N ASP A 168 5.83 -9.85 -19.88
CA ASP A 168 7.06 -10.20 -20.62
C ASP A 168 7.00 -9.65 -22.04
N ARG A 169 5.82 -9.55 -22.68
CA ARG A 169 5.68 -8.87 -23.99
C ARG A 169 5.55 -7.35 -23.89
N TRP A 170 5.10 -6.77 -22.78
CA TRP A 170 5.17 -5.31 -22.59
C TRP A 170 6.62 -4.93 -22.38
N GLU A 171 7.36 -5.67 -21.56
CA GLU A 171 8.78 -5.48 -21.34
C GLU A 171 9.59 -5.82 -22.61
N LEU A 172 9.28 -6.90 -23.33
CA LEU A 172 9.92 -7.25 -24.61
C LEU A 172 9.55 -6.28 -25.74
N LYS A 173 8.29 -5.81 -25.88
CA LYS A 173 7.93 -4.78 -26.88
C LYS A 173 8.57 -3.43 -26.58
N LEU A 174 8.69 -3.10 -25.31
CA LEU A 174 9.36 -1.88 -24.88
C LEU A 174 10.85 -1.97 -25.19
N ALA A 175 11.49 -3.09 -24.87
CA ALA A 175 12.87 -3.40 -25.27
C ALA A 175 13.07 -3.47 -26.79
N GLU A 176 12.14 -4.05 -27.56
CA GLU A 176 12.14 -4.04 -29.04
C GLU A 176 11.97 -2.62 -29.59
N SER A 177 11.06 -1.80 -29.05
CA SER A 177 10.90 -0.40 -29.48
C SER A 177 12.14 0.43 -29.17
N GLU A 178 12.82 0.13 -28.06
CA GLU A 178 14.09 0.76 -27.69
C GLU A 178 15.26 0.27 -28.58
N CYS A 179 15.28 -1.00 -29.00
CA CYS A 179 16.31 -1.59 -29.87
C CYS A 179 16.12 -1.24 -31.38
N LEU A 180 14.86 -1.09 -31.83
CA LEU A 180 14.52 -0.59 -33.16
C LEU A 180 14.93 0.88 -33.35
N THR A 181 14.86 1.70 -32.29
CA THR A 181 15.44 3.05 -32.28
C THR A 181 16.97 3.07 -32.22
N GLU A 182 17.63 2.00 -31.76
CA GLU A 182 19.10 1.91 -31.76
C GLU A 182 19.67 1.54 -33.13
N SER A 183 18.88 0.91 -34.00
CA SER A 183 19.21 0.68 -35.42
C SER A 183 18.88 1.86 -36.35
N ALA A 184 18.32 2.94 -35.80
CA ALA A 184 18.06 4.20 -36.49
C ALA A 184 18.87 5.37 -35.87
N ARG A 185 20.00 5.06 -35.21
CA ARG A 185 21.05 6.07 -35.04
C ARG A 185 21.67 6.33 -36.40
N ASP A 186 21.31 7.45 -37.00
CA ASP A 186 22.04 7.99 -38.13
C ASP A 186 23.45 8.34 -37.62
N SER A 187 24.38 7.40 -37.82
CA SER A 187 25.80 7.58 -37.51
C SER A 187 26.39 8.86 -38.12
N PHE A 188 25.72 9.46 -39.11
CA PHE A 188 26.09 10.74 -39.68
C PHE A 188 25.68 11.92 -38.79
N GLU A 189 24.43 11.97 -38.32
CA GLU A 189 23.95 13.02 -37.39
C GLU A 189 24.70 12.97 -36.06
N ASP A 190 24.94 11.77 -35.52
CA ASP A 190 25.71 11.57 -34.28
C ASP A 190 27.16 12.08 -34.42
N SER A 191 27.74 12.01 -35.63
CA SER A 191 29.10 12.54 -35.88
C SER A 191 29.14 14.07 -35.94
N PHE A 192 28.09 14.71 -36.45
CA PHE A 192 27.96 16.17 -36.44
C PHE A 192 27.70 16.71 -35.02
N ILE A 193 26.83 16.05 -34.26
CA ILE A 193 26.55 16.42 -32.87
C ILE A 193 27.83 16.30 -32.03
N ALA A 194 28.60 15.22 -32.20
CA ALA A 194 29.87 15.05 -31.50
C ALA A 194 30.92 16.11 -31.89
N GLU A 195 31.01 16.47 -33.18
CA GLU A 195 31.94 17.50 -33.66
C GLU A 195 31.58 18.89 -33.12
N GLU A 196 30.29 19.24 -33.13
CA GLU A 196 29.79 20.52 -32.60
C GLU A 196 29.95 20.63 -31.08
N GLU A 197 29.68 19.54 -30.36
CA GLU A 197 29.90 19.48 -28.91
C GLU A 197 31.39 19.63 -28.57
N ASN A 198 32.27 19.00 -29.35
CA ASN A 198 33.72 19.10 -29.14
C ASN A 198 34.25 20.52 -29.45
N LEU A 199 33.75 21.18 -30.51
CA LEU A 199 34.05 22.58 -30.80
C LEU A 199 33.57 23.53 -29.70
N GLY A 200 32.40 23.25 -29.12
CA GLY A 200 31.87 23.99 -27.97
C GLY A 200 32.76 23.85 -26.73
N LEU A 201 33.21 22.64 -26.43
CA LEU A 201 34.11 22.36 -25.32
C LEU A 201 35.50 22.99 -25.51
N GLU A 202 36.04 23.00 -26.73
CA GLU A 202 37.30 23.69 -27.04
C GLU A 202 37.20 25.21 -26.84
N ALA A 203 36.09 25.82 -27.28
CA ALA A 203 35.86 27.25 -27.07
C ALA A 203 35.72 27.61 -25.58
N GLU A 204 35.02 26.78 -24.80
CA GLU A 204 34.87 26.96 -23.36
C GLU A 204 36.22 26.76 -22.63
N LEU A 205 37.02 25.79 -23.05
CA LEU A 205 38.36 25.57 -22.52
C LEU A 205 39.30 26.75 -22.83
N ASP A 206 39.23 27.30 -24.04
CA ASP A 206 40.01 28.48 -24.45
C ASP A 206 39.62 29.72 -23.63
N ASP A 207 38.34 29.89 -23.32
CA ASP A 207 37.87 30.99 -22.49
C ASP A 207 38.30 30.83 -21.02
N LEU A 208 38.31 29.61 -20.49
CA LEU A 208 38.86 29.31 -19.17
C LEU A 208 40.37 29.59 -19.09
N LEU A 209 41.15 29.17 -20.10
CA LEU A 209 42.60 29.42 -20.16
C LEU A 209 42.94 30.90 -20.31
N LYS A 210 42.13 31.67 -21.05
CA LYS A 210 42.27 33.14 -21.13
C LYS A 210 41.97 33.79 -19.79
N ALA A 211 40.91 33.38 -19.10
CA ALA A 211 40.55 33.90 -17.78
C ALA A 211 41.67 33.68 -16.75
N GLU A 212 42.28 32.49 -16.75
CA GLU A 212 43.40 32.14 -15.87
C GLU A 212 44.68 32.95 -16.19
N SER A 213 44.91 33.30 -17.46
CA SER A 213 46.03 34.15 -17.88
C SER A 213 45.89 35.63 -17.48
N THR A 214 44.66 36.11 -17.30
CA THR A 214 44.36 37.47 -16.84
C THR A 214 44.43 37.64 -15.32
N GLU A 215 44.33 36.56 -14.55
CA GLU A 215 44.45 36.58 -13.08
C GLU A 215 45.90 36.46 -12.57
N SER A 216 46.87 36.22 -13.46
CA SER A 216 48.31 36.08 -13.12
C SER A 216 49.21 37.26 -13.56
N LYS A 217 48.65 38.47 -13.64
CA LYS A 217 49.38 39.74 -13.79
C LYS A 217 48.99 40.72 -12.70
#